data_AF-A0A329QEB3-F1
#
_entry.id   AF-A0A329QEB3-F1
#
_cell.length_a   1.000
_cell.length_b   1.000
_cell.length_c   1.000
_cell.angle_alpha   90.00
_cell.angle_beta   90.00
_cell.angle_gamma   90.00
#
_symmetry.space_group_name_H-M   'P 1'
#
loop_
_entity.id
_entity.type
_entity.pdbx_description
1 polymer ?
#
loop_
_entity_poly.entity_id
_entity_poly.type
_entity_poly.pdbx_seq_one_letter_code
_entity_poly.pdbx_strand_id
1 'polypeptide(L)'
;MSDEGGSIEFPDGRRFSEADLVQEIRRSLLGPAQDAESATTDEYGNPLPQLNLDERPRETDDALSRIGYALLAQLPERWETAILEMAVAADDVRATAIVKVQDSDDASYAVRFFFPDVEPDLAAACVELRRSMYEPHGHGAWYNIQIKLNRDGTIVPSYDFSNPPFVLWGPNEVDLVRRDHELYPRDPELLPAWHPSRA
;
A
#
# COMPACT_ATOMS: atom_id res chain seq x y z
N MET A 1 6.59 -28.77 24.99
CA MET A 1 6.95 -28.78 23.56
C MET A 1 7.45 -27.39 23.26
N SER A 2 8.74 -27.25 23.00
CA SER A 2 9.38 -25.95 22.81
C SER A 2 9.04 -25.41 21.43
N ASP A 3 8.41 -24.24 21.41
CA ASP A 3 8.06 -23.48 20.22
C ASP A 3 9.31 -22.68 19.81
N GLU A 4 10.16 -23.25 18.97
CA GLU A 4 11.28 -22.53 18.36
C GLU A 4 10.72 -21.64 17.24
N GLY A 5 10.22 -20.45 17.62
CA GLY A 5 9.89 -19.40 16.67
C GLY A 5 11.10 -19.08 15.81
N GLY A 6 10.97 -19.21 14.49
CA GLY A 6 12.05 -18.97 13.54
C GLY A 6 12.60 -17.55 13.67
N SER A 7 13.93 -17.41 13.56
CA SER A 7 14.59 -16.11 13.50
C SER A 7 15.15 -15.88 12.10
N ILE A 8 14.95 -14.68 11.58
CA ILE A 8 15.49 -14.24 10.29
C ILE A 8 16.71 -13.37 10.57
N GLU A 9 17.84 -13.75 9.99
CA GLU A 9 19.11 -13.03 10.12
C GLU A 9 19.33 -12.18 8.86
N PHE A 10 19.38 -10.87 9.06
CA PHE A 10 19.61 -9.91 7.98
C PHE A 10 21.11 -9.79 7.66
N PRO A 11 21.48 -9.30 6.46
CA PRO A 11 22.89 -9.18 6.02
C PRO A 11 23.76 -8.30 6.91
N ASP A 12 23.16 -7.45 7.75
CA ASP A 12 23.83 -6.61 8.74
C ASP A 12 24.05 -7.29 10.10
N GLY A 13 23.73 -8.58 10.21
CA GLY A 13 23.88 -9.38 11.43
C GLY A 13 22.77 -9.19 12.45
N ARG A 14 21.74 -8.39 12.15
CA ARG A 14 20.56 -8.30 13.02
C ARG A 14 19.71 -9.56 12.90
N ARG A 15 19.35 -10.14 14.03
CA ARG A 15 18.37 -11.22 14.13
C ARG A 15 17.05 -10.67 14.61
N PHE A 16 16.02 -10.86 13.80
CA PHE A 16 14.64 -10.58 14.20
C PHE A 16 13.93 -11.91 14.42
N SER A 17 13.20 -12.04 15.52
CA SER A 17 12.18 -13.09 15.59
C SER A 17 11.06 -12.75 14.60
N GLU A 18 10.29 -13.75 14.16
CA GLU A 18 9.09 -13.53 13.35
C GLU A 18 8.13 -12.53 14.03
N ALA A 19 8.01 -12.58 15.36
CA ALA A 19 7.22 -11.64 16.14
C ALA A 19 7.79 -10.20 16.12
N ASP A 20 9.12 -10.04 16.18
CA ASP A 20 9.77 -8.73 16.09
C ASP A 20 9.65 -8.16 14.68
N LEU A 21 9.74 -9.02 13.65
CA LEU A 21 9.53 -8.61 12.27
C LEU A 21 8.09 -8.16 12.06
N VAL A 22 7.11 -8.91 12.57
CA VAL A 22 5.70 -8.50 12.56
C VAL A 22 5.48 -7.20 13.33
N GLN A 23 6.16 -6.99 14.46
CA GLN A 23 6.06 -5.74 15.24
C GLN A 23 6.74 -4.56 14.54
N GLU A 24 7.86 -4.76 13.86
CA GLU A 24 8.56 -3.71 13.12
C GLU A 24 7.79 -3.36 11.84
N ILE A 25 7.29 -4.38 11.13
CA ILE A 25 6.32 -4.22 10.05
C ILE A 25 5.10 -3.47 10.62
N ARG A 26 4.52 -3.88 11.74
CA ARG A 26 3.40 -3.18 12.36
C ARG A 26 3.72 -1.73 12.70
N ARG A 27 4.92 -1.40 13.18
CA ARG A 27 5.32 -0.02 13.49
C ARG A 27 5.52 0.81 12.23
N SER A 28 6.14 0.22 11.20
CA SER A 28 6.39 0.85 9.91
C SER A 28 5.11 1.04 9.10
N LEU A 29 4.21 0.03 9.12
CA LEU A 29 2.96 -0.01 8.34
C LEU A 29 1.80 0.69 9.07
N LEU A 30 1.73 0.69 10.41
CA LEU A 30 0.65 1.34 11.17
C LEU A 30 0.99 2.76 11.66
N GLY A 31 2.26 3.19 11.59
CA GLY A 31 2.73 4.46 12.17
C GLY A 31 1.99 5.71 11.68
N PRO A 32 1.71 5.88 10.38
CA PRO A 32 0.91 7.00 9.86
C PRO A 32 -0.61 6.78 9.96
N ALA A 33 -1.06 5.52 9.97
CA ALA A 33 -2.48 5.17 9.86
C ALA A 33 -3.26 5.26 11.18
N GLN A 34 -2.59 5.28 12.33
CA GLN A 34 -3.23 5.34 13.65
C GLN A 34 -3.95 6.68 13.91
N ASP A 35 -3.50 7.79 13.33
CA ASP A 35 -4.10 9.11 13.58
C ASP A 35 -5.41 9.35 12.81
N ALA A 36 -5.78 8.46 11.88
CA ALA A 36 -6.92 8.63 10.97
C ALA A 36 -8.19 7.83 11.37
N GLU A 37 -8.30 7.32 12.61
CA GLU A 37 -9.45 6.45 13.02
C GLU A 37 -10.83 7.14 13.03
N SER A 38 -10.93 8.44 12.75
CA SER A 38 -12.23 9.14 12.66
C SER A 38 -12.29 10.26 11.62
N ALA A 39 -11.33 10.30 10.69
CA ALA A 39 -11.36 11.29 9.64
C ALA A 39 -12.51 10.94 8.68
N THR A 40 -13.45 11.86 8.52
CA THR A 40 -14.50 11.81 7.47
C THR A 40 -14.20 12.78 6.34
N THR A 41 -13.17 13.62 6.52
CA THR A 41 -12.71 14.60 5.55
C THR A 41 -11.19 14.55 5.39
N ASP A 42 -10.70 14.94 4.22
CA ASP A 42 -9.29 15.17 3.96
C ASP A 42 -8.77 16.44 4.67
N GLU A 43 -7.48 16.76 4.48
CA GLU A 43 -6.84 17.96 5.04
C GLU A 43 -7.43 19.29 4.54
N TYR A 44 -8.20 19.26 3.44
CA TYR A 44 -8.88 20.41 2.85
C TYR A 44 -10.36 20.49 3.22
N GLY A 45 -10.86 19.54 4.02
CA GLY A 45 -12.26 19.47 4.44
C GLY A 45 -13.20 18.82 3.41
N ASN A 46 -12.68 18.22 2.34
CA ASN A 46 -13.50 17.45 1.40
C ASN A 46 -13.86 16.09 2.00
N PRO A 47 -15.06 15.56 1.77
CA PRO A 47 -15.43 14.24 2.26
C PRO A 47 -14.52 13.16 1.67
N LEU A 48 -14.10 12.23 2.53
CA LEU A 48 -13.31 11.08 2.09
C LEU A 48 -14.16 10.12 1.25
N PRO A 49 -13.55 9.40 0.29
CA PRO A 49 -14.25 8.37 -0.46
C PRO A 49 -14.80 7.30 0.49
N GLN A 50 -16.02 6.85 0.23
CA GLN A 50 -16.70 5.86 1.06
C GLN A 50 -17.30 4.76 0.19
N LEU A 51 -16.98 3.51 0.52
CA LEU A 51 -17.58 2.34 -0.09
C LEU A 51 -18.96 2.07 0.50
N ASN A 52 -19.90 1.69 -0.37
CA ASN A 52 -21.08 0.97 0.09
C ASN A 52 -20.68 -0.48 0.40
N LEU A 53 -20.75 -0.88 1.67
CA LEU A 53 -20.38 -2.23 2.10
C LEU A 53 -21.50 -3.26 1.93
N ASP A 54 -22.76 -2.79 1.89
CA ASP A 54 -23.95 -3.63 1.74
C ASP A 54 -24.20 -3.99 0.27
N GLU A 55 -23.85 -3.09 -0.63
CA GLU A 55 -23.92 -3.30 -2.08
C GLU A 55 -22.52 -3.14 -2.66
N ARG A 56 -21.93 -4.24 -3.16
CA ARG A 56 -20.79 -4.13 -4.07
C ARG A 56 -21.33 -3.71 -5.44
N PRO A 57 -21.12 -2.46 -5.89
CA PRO A 57 -21.48 -2.06 -7.24
C PRO A 57 -20.69 -2.97 -8.18
N ARG A 58 -21.38 -3.56 -9.16
CA ARG A 58 -20.72 -4.42 -10.14
C ARG A 58 -19.71 -3.66 -10.99
N GLU A 59 -19.92 -2.36 -11.16
CA GLU A 59 -19.06 -1.46 -11.93
C GLU A 59 -18.97 -0.14 -11.15
N THR A 60 -17.74 0.26 -10.80
CA THR A 60 -17.41 1.64 -10.43
C THR A 60 -16.26 2.09 -11.32
N ASP A 61 -16.41 3.25 -11.94
CA ASP A 61 -15.37 3.83 -12.79
C ASP A 61 -14.20 4.37 -11.96
N ASP A 62 -14.42 4.64 -10.66
CA ASP A 62 -13.40 5.16 -9.76
C ASP A 62 -12.37 4.06 -9.38
N ALA A 63 -11.11 4.28 -9.75
CA ALA A 63 -10.03 3.33 -9.55
C ALA A 63 -9.73 3.09 -8.05
N LEU A 64 -9.84 4.12 -7.20
CA LEU A 64 -9.63 3.99 -5.77
C LEU A 64 -10.73 3.12 -5.13
N SER A 65 -11.98 3.31 -5.54
CA SER A 65 -13.11 2.47 -5.11
C SER A 65 -12.95 1.03 -5.56
N ARG A 66 -12.46 0.78 -6.79
CA ARG A 66 -12.16 -0.58 -7.26
C ARG A 66 -11.10 -1.27 -6.41
N ILE A 67 -10.04 -0.55 -6.03
CA ILE A 67 -9.02 -1.07 -5.10
C ILE A 67 -9.67 -1.41 -3.75
N GLY A 68 -10.51 -0.51 -3.23
CA GLY A 68 -11.23 -0.72 -1.98
C GLY A 68 -12.15 -1.96 -2.01
N TYR A 69 -12.90 -2.15 -3.09
CA TYR A 69 -13.76 -3.33 -3.27
C TYR A 69 -12.97 -4.62 -3.47
N ALA A 70 -11.84 -4.57 -4.19
CA ALA A 70 -10.95 -5.71 -4.35
C ALA A 70 -10.33 -6.13 -3.00
N LEU A 71 -9.92 -5.17 -2.17
CA LEU A 71 -9.46 -5.42 -0.80
C LEU A 71 -10.57 -6.01 0.06
N LEU A 72 -11.76 -5.38 0.07
CA LEU A 72 -12.94 -5.81 0.84
C LEU A 72 -13.33 -7.26 0.53
N ALA A 73 -13.18 -7.70 -0.73
CA ALA A 73 -13.45 -9.08 -1.14
C ALA A 73 -12.60 -10.13 -0.42
N GLN A 74 -11.44 -9.74 0.09
CA GLN A 74 -10.48 -10.62 0.77
C GLN A 74 -10.51 -10.50 2.30
N LEU A 75 -11.29 -9.57 2.85
CA LEU A 75 -11.33 -9.35 4.30
C LEU A 75 -12.18 -10.42 5.01
N PRO A 76 -11.77 -10.89 6.20
CA PRO A 76 -12.56 -11.80 7.02
C PRO A 76 -13.78 -11.09 7.62
N GLU A 77 -14.86 -11.79 7.95
CA GLU A 77 -16.14 -11.19 8.41
C GLU A 77 -16.02 -10.20 9.59
N ARG A 78 -15.08 -10.43 10.51
CA ARG A 78 -14.89 -9.62 11.73
C ARG A 78 -13.76 -8.59 11.63
N TRP A 79 -13.40 -8.18 10.42
CA TRP A 79 -12.41 -7.12 10.23
C TRP A 79 -12.88 -5.78 10.83
N GLU A 80 -11.94 -4.92 11.24
CA GLU A 80 -12.19 -3.59 11.79
C GLU A 80 -11.53 -2.51 10.94
N THR A 81 -10.27 -2.73 10.58
CA THR A 81 -9.50 -1.88 9.70
C THR A 81 -8.60 -2.74 8.84
N ALA A 82 -8.48 -2.40 7.56
CA ALA A 82 -7.47 -2.96 6.67
C ALA A 82 -6.55 -1.84 6.17
N ILE A 83 -5.26 -2.09 6.14
CA ILE A 83 -4.26 -1.17 5.58
C ILE A 83 -3.58 -1.92 4.46
N LEU A 84 -3.80 -1.46 3.24
CA LEU A 84 -3.18 -1.96 2.03
C LEU A 84 -2.04 -1.03 1.65
N GLU A 85 -0.84 -1.59 1.52
CA GLU A 85 0.30 -0.91 0.96
C GLU A 85 0.59 -1.45 -0.42
N MET A 86 0.88 -0.53 -1.34
CA MET A 86 1.28 -0.88 -2.70
C MET A 86 2.50 -0.07 -3.09
N ALA A 87 3.50 -0.75 -3.62
CA ALA A 87 4.67 -0.17 -4.27
C ALA A 87 4.59 -0.47 -5.76
N VAL A 88 4.83 0.54 -6.60
CA VAL A 88 4.70 0.42 -8.04
C VAL A 88 5.89 1.08 -8.75
N ALA A 89 6.40 0.43 -9.79
CA ALA A 89 7.34 1.01 -10.75
C ALA A 89 7.10 0.38 -12.12
N ALA A 90 6.90 1.23 -13.14
CA ALA A 90 6.49 0.85 -14.48
C ALA A 90 5.19 0.02 -14.44
N ASP A 91 5.29 -1.28 -14.74
CA ASP A 91 4.21 -2.27 -14.75
C ASP A 91 4.27 -3.26 -13.58
N ASP A 92 5.27 -3.16 -12.69
CA ASP A 92 5.40 -4.02 -11.51
C ASP A 92 4.64 -3.39 -10.33
N VAL A 93 3.69 -4.15 -9.78
CA VAL A 93 2.88 -3.79 -8.62
C VAL A 93 3.13 -4.82 -7.52
N ARG A 94 3.56 -4.37 -6.34
CA ARG A 94 3.69 -5.23 -5.15
C ARG A 94 2.78 -4.72 -4.07
N ALA A 95 1.92 -5.60 -3.56
CA ALA A 95 0.84 -5.22 -2.66
C ALA A 95 0.79 -6.13 -1.43
N THR A 96 0.58 -5.54 -0.26
CA THR A 96 0.45 -6.27 1.02
C THR A 96 -0.59 -5.57 1.87
N ALA A 97 -1.47 -6.32 2.54
CA ALA A 97 -2.40 -5.76 3.51
C ALA A 97 -2.19 -6.34 4.91
N ILE A 98 -2.34 -5.46 5.90
CA ILE A 98 -2.57 -5.84 7.29
C ILE A 98 -4.04 -5.61 7.61
N VAL A 99 -4.69 -6.61 8.18
CA VAL A 99 -6.08 -6.54 8.61
C VAL A 99 -6.16 -6.71 10.11
N LYS A 100 -6.70 -5.72 10.81
CA LYS A 100 -7.11 -5.83 12.21
C LYS A 100 -8.45 -6.57 12.26
N VAL A 101 -8.50 -7.66 13.02
CA VAL A 101 -9.69 -8.49 13.20
C VAL A 101 -10.13 -8.42 14.66
N GLN A 102 -11.43 -8.19 14.86
CA GLN A 102 -12.03 -8.19 16.18
C GLN A 102 -12.17 -9.64 16.68
N ASP A 103 -11.35 -10.00 17.67
CA ASP A 103 -11.50 -11.23 18.46
C ASP A 103 -12.00 -10.89 19.88
N SER A 104 -12.58 -11.86 20.57
CA SER A 104 -13.38 -11.63 21.78
C SER A 104 -12.58 -11.14 22.99
N ASP A 105 -11.25 -11.24 22.99
CA ASP A 105 -10.40 -10.83 24.12
C ASP A 105 -9.09 -10.11 23.73
N ASP A 106 -8.68 -10.08 22.45
CA ASP A 106 -7.46 -9.37 22.03
C ASP A 106 -7.51 -8.95 20.54
N ALA A 107 -6.81 -7.86 20.18
CA ALA A 107 -6.73 -7.43 18.78
C ALA A 107 -5.83 -8.39 17.98
N SER A 108 -6.43 -9.20 17.10
CA SER A 108 -5.69 -10.08 16.20
C SER A 108 -5.39 -9.38 14.86
N TYR A 109 -4.23 -9.67 14.29
CA TYR A 109 -3.80 -9.12 13.01
C TYR A 109 -3.57 -10.25 12.01
N ALA A 110 -4.09 -10.09 10.80
CA ALA A 110 -3.84 -10.97 9.68
C ALA A 110 -3.05 -10.23 8.61
N VAL A 111 -1.95 -10.83 8.15
CA VAL A 111 -1.20 -10.35 6.98
C VAL A 111 -1.72 -11.05 5.73
N ARG A 112 -1.82 -10.30 4.63
CA ARG A 112 -2.22 -10.78 3.30
C ARG A 112 -1.25 -10.25 2.28
N PHE A 113 -0.71 -11.15 1.45
CA PHE A 113 0.12 -10.79 0.31
C PHE A 113 -0.73 -10.89 -0.95
N PHE A 114 -0.64 -9.87 -1.80
CA PHE A 114 -1.33 -9.83 -3.08
C PHE A 114 -0.30 -9.98 -4.18
N PHE A 115 -0.56 -10.92 -5.08
CA PHE A 115 0.29 -11.23 -6.21
C PHE A 115 -0.47 -10.83 -7.49
N PRO A 116 0.07 -9.93 -8.33
CA PRO A 116 -0.65 -9.42 -9.49
C PRO A 116 -1.26 -10.48 -10.42
N ASP A 117 -0.58 -11.63 -10.58
CA ASP A 117 -1.07 -12.74 -11.40
C ASP A 117 -2.30 -13.46 -10.81
N VAL A 118 -2.50 -13.35 -9.49
CA VAL A 118 -3.62 -13.94 -8.75
C VAL A 118 -4.75 -12.92 -8.61
N GLU A 119 -4.41 -11.63 -8.44
CA GLU A 119 -5.34 -10.52 -8.30
C GLU A 119 -5.21 -9.46 -9.40
N PRO A 120 -5.54 -9.78 -10.67
CA PRO A 120 -5.33 -8.87 -11.79
C PRO A 120 -6.17 -7.59 -11.70
N ASP A 121 -7.37 -7.66 -11.12
CA ASP A 121 -8.26 -6.50 -10.97
C ASP A 121 -7.68 -5.46 -10.01
N LEU A 122 -7.04 -5.89 -8.92
CA LEU A 122 -6.38 -5.01 -7.96
C LEU A 122 -5.19 -4.31 -8.62
N ALA A 123 -4.34 -5.06 -9.32
CA ALA A 123 -3.19 -4.52 -10.03
C ALA A 123 -3.62 -3.53 -11.13
N ALA A 124 -4.65 -3.87 -11.91
CA ALA A 124 -5.18 -3.00 -12.97
C ALA A 124 -5.74 -1.70 -12.40
N ALA A 125 -6.54 -1.76 -11.34
CA ALA A 125 -7.08 -0.57 -10.68
C ALA A 125 -5.97 0.30 -10.07
N CYS A 126 -4.93 -0.32 -9.51
CA CYS A 126 -3.75 0.37 -8.99
C CYS A 126 -2.98 1.14 -10.09
N VAL A 127 -2.71 0.49 -11.23
CA VAL A 127 -2.06 1.14 -12.39
C VAL A 127 -2.91 2.27 -12.94
N GLU A 128 -4.23 2.11 -12.98
CA GLU A 128 -5.14 3.15 -13.45
C GLU A 128 -5.17 4.36 -12.51
N LEU A 129 -5.27 4.14 -11.19
CA LEU A 129 -5.16 5.19 -10.19
C LEU A 129 -3.82 5.92 -10.27
N ARG A 130 -2.73 5.17 -10.47
CA ARG A 130 -1.39 5.76 -10.66
C ARG A 130 -1.36 6.68 -11.87
N ARG A 131 -1.94 6.24 -12.98
CA ARG A 131 -1.97 7.02 -14.23
C ARG A 131 -2.84 8.26 -14.10
N SER A 132 -3.99 8.18 -13.45
CA SER A 132 -4.90 9.33 -13.30
C SER A 132 -4.31 10.44 -12.43
N MET A 133 -3.39 10.09 -11.53
CA MET A 133 -2.69 11.01 -10.63
C MET A 133 -1.30 11.43 -11.12
N TYR A 134 -0.91 11.04 -12.33
CA TYR A 134 0.36 11.45 -12.89
C TYR A 134 0.39 12.98 -13.08
N GLU A 135 1.43 13.63 -12.56
CA GLU A 135 1.70 15.05 -12.73
C GLU A 135 2.82 15.28 -13.76
N PRO A 136 2.48 15.62 -15.02
CA PRO A 136 3.50 15.98 -16.01
C PRO A 136 4.25 17.23 -15.56
N HIS A 137 5.57 17.20 -15.66
CA HIS A 137 6.45 18.29 -15.21
C HIS A 137 6.39 18.59 -13.71
N GLY A 138 5.81 17.68 -12.91
CA GLY A 138 5.75 17.75 -11.45
C GLY A 138 6.49 16.59 -10.81
N HIS A 139 5.89 16.03 -9.75
CA HIS A 139 6.45 14.88 -9.02
C HIS A 139 6.35 13.57 -9.82
N GLY A 140 5.76 13.58 -11.01
CA GLY A 140 5.47 12.38 -11.80
C GLY A 140 4.33 11.57 -11.19
N ALA A 141 4.42 10.25 -11.28
CA ALA A 141 3.49 9.34 -10.61
C ALA A 141 4.04 8.93 -9.24
N TRP A 142 3.17 8.74 -8.24
CA TRP A 142 3.58 8.27 -6.91
C TRP A 142 4.27 6.90 -6.98
N TYR A 143 5.21 6.61 -6.08
CA TYR A 143 5.90 5.31 -6.01
C TYR A 143 5.21 4.33 -5.07
N ASN A 144 4.79 4.84 -3.91
CA ASN A 144 4.10 4.07 -2.90
C ASN A 144 2.74 4.69 -2.60
N ILE A 145 1.81 3.85 -2.19
CA ILE A 145 0.52 4.28 -1.66
C ILE A 145 0.14 3.38 -0.49
N GLN A 146 -0.35 4.01 0.57
CA GLN A 146 -1.02 3.33 1.68
C GLN A 146 -2.50 3.67 1.61
N ILE A 147 -3.36 2.67 1.69
CA ILE A 147 -4.81 2.81 1.70
C ILE A 147 -5.33 2.19 2.99
N LYS A 148 -5.91 3.01 3.87
CA LYS A 148 -6.67 2.55 5.02
C LYS A 148 -8.14 2.41 4.63
N LEU A 149 -8.71 1.22 4.83
CA LEU A 149 -10.14 0.94 4.71
C LEU A 149 -10.69 0.68 6.11
N ASN A 150 -11.70 1.45 6.51
CA ASN A 150 -12.40 1.34 7.79
C ASN A 150 -13.73 0.58 7.62
N ARG A 151 -14.21 -0.05 8.70
CA ARG A 151 -15.46 -0.85 8.70
C ARG A 151 -16.74 -0.06 8.36
N ASP A 152 -16.68 1.26 8.37
CA ASP A 152 -17.76 2.14 7.89
C ASP A 152 -17.70 2.38 6.37
N GLY A 153 -16.73 1.78 5.67
CA GLY A 153 -16.49 1.92 4.24
C GLY A 153 -15.56 3.07 3.87
N THR A 154 -15.12 3.89 4.83
CA THR A 154 -14.24 5.04 4.56
C THR A 154 -12.88 4.57 4.05
N ILE A 155 -12.43 5.19 2.95
CA ILE A 155 -11.10 4.99 2.35
C ILE A 155 -10.24 6.22 2.62
N VAL A 156 -9.06 6.00 3.21
CA VAL A 156 -8.05 7.04 3.45
C VAL A 156 -6.78 6.68 2.66
N PRO A 157 -6.56 7.27 1.48
CA PRO A 157 -5.34 7.07 0.73
C PRO A 157 -4.23 8.03 1.19
N SER A 158 -2.99 7.56 1.16
CA SER A 158 -1.78 8.35 1.41
C SER A 158 -0.75 8.00 0.33
N TYR A 159 -0.40 8.99 -0.49
CA TYR A 159 0.49 8.83 -1.64
C TYR A 159 1.89 9.30 -1.30
N ASP A 160 2.89 8.54 -1.73
CA ASP A 160 4.29 8.86 -1.50
C ASP A 160 5.06 8.86 -2.82
N PHE A 161 5.55 10.05 -3.16
CA PHE A 161 6.32 10.33 -4.36
C PHE A 161 7.83 10.31 -4.11
N SER A 162 8.27 10.22 -2.86
CA SER A 162 9.63 10.58 -2.43
C SER A 162 10.46 9.39 -2.00
N ASN A 163 9.87 8.35 -1.41
CA ASN A 163 10.62 7.16 -1.02
C ASN A 163 10.72 6.15 -2.17
N PRO A 164 11.78 5.33 -2.22
CA PRO A 164 11.92 4.30 -3.23
C PRO A 164 10.75 3.31 -3.19
N PRO A 165 10.27 2.82 -4.35
CA PRO A 165 9.36 1.68 -4.39
C PRO A 165 10.10 0.41 -4.00
N PHE A 166 9.39 -0.56 -3.42
CA PHE A 166 9.94 -1.87 -3.03
C PHE A 166 10.93 -1.83 -1.86
N VAL A 167 10.77 -2.79 -0.95
CA VAL A 167 11.63 -2.91 0.24
C VAL A 167 13.02 -3.47 -0.11
N LEU A 168 13.10 -4.32 -1.12
CA LEU A 168 14.34 -4.92 -1.60
C LEU A 168 14.82 -4.21 -2.85
N TRP A 169 16.06 -3.74 -2.83
CA TRP A 169 16.64 -2.95 -3.91
C TRP A 169 17.76 -3.73 -4.61
N GLY A 170 17.61 -3.96 -5.91
CA GLY A 170 18.58 -4.65 -6.75
C GLY A 170 18.64 -4.10 -8.18
N PRO A 171 19.48 -4.67 -9.06
CA PRO A 171 19.59 -4.23 -10.45
C PRO A 171 18.24 -4.23 -11.19
N ASN A 172 17.39 -5.23 -10.93
CA ASN A 172 16.07 -5.32 -11.53
C ASN A 172 15.17 -4.16 -11.10
N GLU A 173 15.12 -3.83 -9.80
CA GLU A 173 14.35 -2.69 -9.28
C GLU A 173 14.88 -1.35 -9.82
N VAL A 174 16.20 -1.21 -9.96
CA VAL A 174 16.78 -0.02 -10.59
C VAL A 174 16.32 0.11 -12.04
N ASP A 175 16.29 -0.97 -12.80
CA ASP A 175 15.83 -0.96 -14.19
C ASP A 175 14.33 -0.71 -14.30
N LEU A 176 13.52 -1.25 -13.37
CA LEU A 176 12.10 -0.93 -13.25
C LEU A 176 11.88 0.56 -13.03
N VAL A 177 12.65 1.18 -12.13
CA VAL A 177 12.56 2.62 -11.84
C VAL A 177 13.04 3.47 -13.01
N ARG A 178 14.09 3.05 -13.73
CA ARG A 178 14.51 3.76 -14.96
C ARG A 178 13.40 3.75 -16.00
N ARG A 179 12.82 2.58 -16.26
CA ARG A 179 11.68 2.44 -17.16
C ARG A 179 10.47 3.23 -16.66
N ASP A 180 10.24 3.25 -15.35
CA ASP A 180 9.18 4.05 -14.74
C ASP A 180 9.37 5.54 -15.04
N HIS A 181 10.59 6.06 -14.96
CA HIS A 181 10.90 7.44 -15.30
C HIS A 181 10.68 7.76 -16.78
N GLU A 182 10.88 6.80 -17.69
CA GLU A 182 10.55 6.96 -19.11
C GLU A 182 9.03 7.06 -19.32
N LEU A 183 8.24 6.31 -18.54
CA LEU A 183 6.76 6.30 -18.62
C LEU A 183 6.11 7.48 -17.90
N TYR A 184 6.67 7.89 -16.77
CA TYR A 184 6.21 8.98 -15.92
C TYR A 184 7.36 9.96 -15.64
N PRO A 185 7.79 10.76 -16.64
CA PRO A 185 8.84 11.74 -16.45
C PRO A 185 8.56 12.70 -15.31
N ARG A 186 9.61 12.99 -14.54
CA ARG A 186 9.59 13.92 -13.41
C ARG A 186 10.38 15.17 -13.75
N ASP A 187 10.04 16.28 -13.10
CA ASP A 187 10.94 17.44 -13.11
C ASP A 187 12.30 17.02 -12.52
N PRO A 188 13.44 17.29 -13.20
CA PRO A 188 14.76 17.02 -12.68
C PRO A 188 15.01 17.59 -11.27
N GLU A 189 14.42 18.73 -10.93
CA GLU A 189 14.55 19.36 -9.59
C GLU A 189 13.76 18.62 -8.50
N LEU A 190 12.73 17.86 -8.90
CA LEU A 190 11.86 17.09 -8.01
C LEU A 190 12.25 15.60 -7.94
N LEU A 191 13.34 15.20 -8.60
CA LEU A 191 13.83 13.82 -8.52
C LEU A 191 14.34 13.51 -7.11
N PRO A 192 13.90 12.42 -6.46
CA PRO A 192 14.44 11.98 -5.18
C PRO A 192 15.94 11.65 -5.24
N ALA A 193 16.64 11.76 -4.12
CA ALA A 193 18.11 11.61 -4.07
C ALA A 193 18.60 10.21 -4.46
N TRP A 194 17.77 9.19 -4.24
CA TRP A 194 18.05 7.80 -4.60
C TRP A 194 17.77 7.49 -6.07
N HIS A 195 17.09 8.38 -6.80
CA HIS A 195 16.55 8.08 -8.12
C HIS A 195 17.67 7.90 -9.17
N PRO A 196 17.67 6.82 -9.97
CA PRO A 196 18.76 6.50 -10.88
C PRO A 196 18.99 7.50 -12.01
N SER A 197 18.00 8.32 -12.34
CA SER A 197 18.10 9.40 -13.36
C SER A 197 18.57 10.75 -12.79
N ARG A 198 18.79 10.86 -11.47
CA ARG A 198 19.33 12.06 -10.83
C ARG A 198 20.86 12.02 -10.94
N ALA A 199 21.37 12.31 -12.13
CA ALA A 199 22.81 12.45 -12.38
C ALA A 199 23.37 13.76 -11.78
#